data_AF-A0A7K1BQ37-F1
#
_entry.id   AF-A0A7K1BQ37-F1
#
_cell.length_a   1.000
_cell.length_b   1.000
_cell.length_c   1.000
_cell.angle_alpha   90.00
_cell.angle_beta   90.00
_cell.angle_gamma   90.00
#
_symmetry.space_group_name_H-M   'P 1'
#
loop_
_entity.id
_entity.type
_entity.pdbx_description
1 polymer ?
#
loop_
_entity_poly.entity_id
_entity_poly.type
_entity_poly.pdbx_seq_one_letter_code
_entity_poly.pdbx_strand_id
1 'polypeptide(L)'
;MRALRFERNIPRFAAANIAGRLSSGGGAKVGPLRLRNVDTPALPGPSWVEILPRLTGICGSDLATIDGNSSRYFEPIVSFPFIPGHEIVADLTHDFEGVPAGRVVVEPVLGCVTRGIDPVCAACARGDLGNCERITFGNISPGLQSGFCCDTGGGWSTSMIAHVSQLHAVPADWSDEA
;
A
#
# COMPACT_ATOMS: atom_id res chain seq x y z
N MET A 1 -0.40 7.37 14.52
CA MET A 1 0.31 6.07 14.34
C MET A 1 1.77 6.25 13.93
N ARG A 2 2.64 5.26 14.20
CA ARG A 2 4.04 5.25 13.72
C ARG A 2 4.07 4.64 12.31
N ALA A 3 4.79 5.26 11.38
CA ALA A 3 4.91 4.74 10.01
C ALA A 3 6.22 5.19 9.33
N LEU A 4 6.71 4.38 8.39
CA LEU A 4 7.75 4.78 7.44
C LEU A 4 7.10 5.53 6.28
N ARG A 5 7.30 6.84 6.22
CA ARG A 5 6.71 7.72 5.21
C ARG A 5 7.74 8.09 4.15
N PHE A 6 7.37 7.90 2.88
CA PHE A 6 8.14 8.31 1.72
C PHE A 6 7.58 9.61 1.16
N GLU A 7 8.43 10.62 1.00
CA GLU A 7 8.04 11.95 0.54
C GLU A 7 8.59 12.25 -0.84
N ARG A 8 7.86 13.09 -1.60
CA ARG A 8 8.39 13.61 -2.85
C ARG A 8 9.52 14.61 -2.54
N ASN A 9 10.76 14.15 -2.68
CA ASN A 9 11.95 14.98 -2.46
C ASN A 9 13.04 14.60 -3.46
N ILE A 10 13.10 15.35 -4.57
CA ILE A 10 14.01 15.07 -5.69
C ILE A 10 15.49 15.01 -5.26
N PRO A 11 16.01 15.97 -4.45
CA PRO A 11 17.40 15.90 -3.99
C PRO A 11 17.72 14.62 -3.19
N ARG A 12 16.85 14.24 -2.25
CA ARG A 12 17.04 13.02 -1.46
C ARG A 12 16.88 11.76 -2.29
N PHE A 13 15.97 11.76 -3.25
CA PHE A 13 15.81 10.65 -4.19
C PHE A 13 17.07 10.43 -5.02
N ALA A 14 17.69 11.50 -5.51
CA ALA A 14 18.98 11.43 -6.21
C ALA A 14 20.12 10.94 -5.28
N ALA A 15 20.16 11.41 -4.04
CA ALA A 15 21.11 10.91 -3.04
C ALA A 15 20.92 9.42 -2.76
N ALA A 16 19.68 8.95 -2.67
CA ALA A 16 19.36 7.53 -2.53
C ALA A 16 19.84 6.72 -3.72
N ASN A 17 19.65 7.20 -4.95
CA ASN A 17 20.17 6.55 -6.15
C ASN A 17 21.68 6.32 -6.10
N ILE A 18 22.45 7.33 -5.66
CA ILE A 18 23.90 7.20 -5.54
C ILE A 18 24.27 6.18 -4.45
N ALA A 19 23.64 6.27 -3.27
CA ALA A 19 23.92 5.35 -2.16
C ALA A 19 23.51 3.90 -2.47
N GLY A 20 22.38 3.69 -3.13
CA GLY A 20 21.87 2.38 -3.53
C GLY A 20 22.76 1.64 -4.53
N ARG A 21 23.56 2.37 -5.33
CA ARG A 21 24.59 1.77 -6.22
C ARG A 21 25.78 1.20 -5.45
N LEU A 22 26.03 1.67 -4.23
CA LEU A 22 27.15 1.21 -3.40
C LEU A 22 26.76 -0.04 -2.59
N SER A 23 25.52 -0.07 -2.10
CA SER A 23 24.97 -1.19 -1.35
C SER A 23 23.44 -1.21 -1.47
N SER A 24 22.85 -2.39 -1.66
CA SER A 24 21.39 -2.57 -1.61
C SER A 24 20.81 -2.02 -0.31
N GLY A 25 19.74 -1.22 -0.40
CA GLY A 25 19.11 -0.54 0.73
C GLY A 25 19.90 0.66 1.27
N GLY A 26 21.03 1.02 0.67
CA GLY A 26 21.83 2.18 1.05
C GLY A 26 21.05 3.49 0.97
N GLY A 27 20.05 3.56 0.09
CA GLY A 27 19.15 4.69 -0.05
C GLY A 27 18.32 4.97 1.20
N ALA A 28 18.05 3.99 2.07
CA ALA A 28 17.24 4.20 3.28
C ALA A 28 17.83 5.26 4.23
N LYS A 29 19.16 5.41 4.26
CA LYS A 29 19.86 6.36 5.16
C LYS A 29 19.75 7.80 4.70
N VAL A 30 19.85 8.04 3.40
CA VAL A 30 19.97 9.39 2.80
C VAL A 30 18.74 9.81 2.01
N GLY A 31 17.92 8.84 1.60
CA GLY A 31 16.74 8.98 0.77
C GLY A 31 15.58 9.69 1.45
N PRO A 32 14.41 9.72 0.81
CA PRO A 32 13.26 10.45 1.33
C PRO A 32 12.39 9.64 2.33
N LEU A 33 12.77 8.39 2.65
CA LEU A 33 12.06 7.56 3.63
C LEU A 33 12.38 7.98 5.06
N ARG A 34 11.37 8.26 5.90
CA ARG A 34 11.57 8.60 7.31
C ARG A 34 10.53 7.92 8.20
N LEU A 35 10.96 7.45 9.37
CA LEU A 35 10.05 7.08 10.45
C LEU A 35 9.40 8.36 11.01
N ARG A 36 8.06 8.38 11.04
CA ARG A 36 7.26 9.52 11.49
C ARG A 36 6.11 9.05 12.37
N ASN A 37 5.62 9.94 13.21
CA ASN A 37 4.27 9.86 13.75
C ASN A 37 3.36 10.62 12.78
N VAL A 38 2.32 9.97 12.29
CA VAL A 38 1.34 10.51 11.34
C VAL A 38 -0.07 10.15 11.80
N ASP A 39 -1.07 10.85 11.31
CA ASP A 39 -2.47 10.50 11.56
C ASP A 39 -2.84 9.22 10.80
N THR A 40 -3.76 8.43 11.37
CA THR A 40 -4.36 7.31 10.63
C THR A 40 -5.21 7.88 9.49
N PRO A 41 -5.14 7.35 8.26
CA PRO A 41 -5.94 7.84 7.14
C PRO A 41 -7.43 7.80 7.47
N ALA A 42 -8.16 8.83 7.01
CA ALA A 42 -9.61 8.84 7.12
C ALA A 42 -10.21 7.79 6.17
N LEU A 43 -11.30 7.14 6.59
CA LEU A 43 -11.98 6.13 5.76
C LEU A 43 -12.66 6.81 4.56
N PRO A 44 -12.34 6.43 3.31
CA PRO A 44 -12.97 6.99 2.11
C PRO A 44 -14.46 6.69 1.95
N GLY A 45 -14.98 5.70 2.68
CA GLY A 45 -16.39 5.29 2.62
C GLY A 45 -16.72 4.16 3.58
N PRO A 46 -17.99 3.70 3.61
CA PRO A 46 -18.49 2.74 4.60
C PRO A 46 -17.88 1.33 4.46
N SER A 47 -17.35 0.99 3.29
CA SER A 47 -16.71 -0.30 2.99
C SER A 47 -15.20 -0.29 3.21
N TRP A 48 -14.68 0.74 3.88
CA TRP A 48 -13.29 0.83 4.30
C TRP A 48 -13.19 0.61 5.80
N VAL A 49 -12.17 -0.13 6.20
CA VAL A 49 -11.91 -0.47 7.61
C VAL A 49 -10.46 -0.18 7.97
N GLU A 50 -10.22 0.08 9.25
CA GLU A 50 -8.87 0.08 9.82
C GLU A 50 -8.41 -1.36 10.07
N ILE A 51 -7.17 -1.65 9.69
CA ILE A 51 -6.47 -2.91 9.98
C ILE A 51 -5.13 -2.61 10.64
N LEU A 52 -4.63 -3.54 11.44
CA LEU A 52 -3.38 -3.39 12.19
C LEU A 52 -2.32 -4.33 11.59
N PRO A 53 -1.37 -3.82 10.77
CA PRO A 53 -0.31 -4.64 10.22
C PRO A 53 0.49 -5.35 11.33
N ARG A 54 0.66 -6.65 11.17
CA ARG A 54 1.46 -7.53 12.05
C ARG A 54 2.79 -7.86 11.42
N LEU A 55 2.74 -8.21 10.15
CA LEU A 55 3.87 -8.53 9.30
C LEU A 55 3.69 -7.82 7.97
N THR A 56 4.78 -7.24 7.45
CA THR A 56 4.78 -6.72 6.09
C THR A 56 6.10 -7.04 5.42
N GLY A 57 6.02 -7.63 4.24
CA GLY A 57 7.16 -7.96 3.41
C GLY A 57 7.85 -6.72 2.84
N ILE A 58 9.03 -6.97 2.26
CA ILE A 58 9.83 -5.97 1.55
C ILE A 58 10.10 -6.54 0.16
N CYS A 59 9.48 -5.96 -0.85
CA CYS A 59 9.58 -6.47 -2.21
C CYS A 59 10.64 -5.71 -3.03
N GLY A 60 10.93 -6.20 -4.24
CA GLY A 60 11.86 -5.55 -5.15
C GLY A 60 11.45 -4.11 -5.53
N SER A 61 10.15 -3.82 -5.62
CA SER A 61 9.65 -2.47 -5.91
C SER A 61 9.85 -1.50 -4.73
N ASP A 62 9.76 -2.01 -3.49
CA ASP A 62 10.07 -1.21 -2.30
C ASP A 62 11.56 -0.87 -2.27
N LEU A 63 12.43 -1.85 -2.50
CA LEU A 63 13.89 -1.64 -2.58
C LEU A 63 14.25 -0.68 -3.72
N ALA A 64 13.65 -0.85 -4.91
CA ALA A 64 13.86 0.05 -6.03
C ALA A 64 13.43 1.50 -5.69
N THR A 65 12.34 1.67 -4.95
CA THR A 65 11.86 2.98 -4.51
C THR A 65 12.78 3.60 -3.46
N ILE A 66 13.20 2.82 -2.46
CA ILE A 66 14.13 3.25 -1.40
C ILE A 66 15.48 3.66 -1.99
N ASP A 67 16.01 2.87 -2.91
CA ASP A 67 17.31 3.10 -3.54
C ASP A 67 17.22 4.06 -4.73
N GLY A 68 16.10 4.76 -4.93
CA GLY A 68 15.97 5.78 -5.96
C GLY A 68 16.08 5.25 -7.39
N ASN A 69 15.81 3.96 -7.61
CA ASN A 69 15.84 3.25 -8.89
C ASN A 69 14.46 3.09 -9.52
N SER A 70 13.38 3.48 -8.83
CA SER A 70 12.04 3.44 -9.39
C SER A 70 11.90 4.38 -10.59
N SER A 71 11.27 3.88 -11.66
CA SER A 71 11.06 4.66 -12.86
C SER A 71 10.07 5.79 -12.60
N ARG A 72 10.45 7.00 -13.00
CA ARG A 72 9.56 8.17 -12.96
C ARG A 72 8.33 8.02 -13.87
N TYR A 73 8.34 7.04 -14.78
CA TYR A 73 7.16 6.65 -15.57
C TYR A 73 5.94 6.35 -14.70
N PHE A 74 6.15 5.84 -13.47
CA PHE A 74 5.08 5.52 -12.55
C PHE A 74 4.57 6.71 -11.72
N GLU A 75 5.21 7.90 -11.80
CA GLU A 75 4.77 9.08 -11.04
C GLU A 75 3.29 9.46 -11.23
N PRO A 76 2.69 9.36 -12.44
CA PRO A 76 1.27 9.69 -12.64
C PRO A 76 0.31 8.69 -11.99
N ILE A 77 0.78 7.51 -11.58
CA ILE A 77 -0.05 6.42 -11.06
C ILE A 77 0.28 6.07 -9.60
N VAL A 78 0.94 7.00 -8.90
CA VAL A 78 1.18 6.98 -7.45
C VAL A 78 0.90 8.38 -6.88
N SER A 79 0.66 8.47 -5.57
CA SER A 79 0.43 9.75 -4.90
C SER A 79 1.32 9.89 -3.67
N PHE A 80 1.85 11.10 -3.46
CA PHE A 80 2.78 11.41 -2.36
C PHE A 80 2.12 12.35 -1.35
N PRO A 81 2.53 12.30 -0.07
CA PRO A 81 3.40 11.29 0.54
C PRO A 81 2.67 9.95 0.68
N PHE A 82 3.39 8.83 0.70
CA PHE A 82 2.80 7.53 0.96
C PHE A 82 3.58 6.75 2.01
N ILE A 83 2.95 5.73 2.58
CA ILE A 83 3.58 4.75 3.47
C ILE A 83 3.74 3.48 2.63
N PRO A 84 4.97 2.96 2.42
CA PRO A 84 5.19 1.74 1.63
C PRO A 84 4.70 0.45 2.30
N GLY A 85 4.86 -0.66 1.60
CA GLY A 85 4.48 -2.00 2.06
C GLY A 85 3.13 -2.45 1.52
N HIS A 86 3.14 -3.53 0.75
CA HIS A 86 1.97 -4.08 0.05
C HIS A 86 1.88 -5.62 0.13
N GLU A 87 2.80 -6.24 0.85
CA GLU A 87 2.80 -7.67 1.18
C GLU A 87 2.40 -7.82 2.65
N ILE A 88 1.10 -7.80 2.95
CA ILE A 88 0.61 -7.47 4.30
C ILE A 88 -0.18 -8.62 4.92
N VAL A 89 0.19 -8.98 6.17
CA VAL A 89 -0.67 -9.68 7.13
C VAL A 89 -1.05 -8.70 8.24
N ALA A 90 -2.34 -8.63 8.56
CA ALA A 90 -2.87 -7.70 9.54
C ALA A 90 -3.95 -8.34 10.41
N ASP A 91 -4.22 -7.70 11.56
CA ASP A 91 -5.40 -7.97 12.36
C ASP A 91 -6.56 -7.06 11.92
N LEU A 92 -7.70 -7.67 11.63
CA LEU A 92 -9.00 -7.03 11.58
C LEU A 92 -9.66 -7.19 12.96
N THR A 93 -9.96 -6.08 13.63
CA THR A 93 -10.37 -6.08 15.04
C THR A 93 -11.86 -6.34 15.27
N HIS A 94 -12.69 -6.18 14.23
CA HIS A 94 -14.14 -6.33 14.29
C HIS A 94 -14.64 -7.02 13.02
N ASP A 95 -15.71 -7.80 13.15
CA ASP A 95 -16.37 -8.40 11.99
C ASP A 95 -16.83 -7.30 11.03
N PHE A 96 -16.59 -7.52 9.74
CA PHE A 96 -17.20 -6.76 8.67
C PHE A 96 -18.04 -7.70 7.81
N GLU A 97 -19.05 -7.18 7.13
CA GLU A 97 -19.90 -7.98 6.24
C GLU A 97 -19.04 -8.81 5.25
N GLY A 98 -19.08 -10.14 5.40
CA GLY A 98 -18.32 -11.08 4.58
C GLY A 98 -16.87 -11.35 5.02
N VAL A 99 -16.34 -10.64 6.03
CA VAL A 99 -14.97 -10.82 6.54
C VAL A 99 -14.99 -10.82 8.09
N PRO A 100 -14.80 -11.99 8.75
CA PRO A 100 -14.78 -12.05 10.21
C PRO A 100 -13.52 -11.38 10.77
N ALA A 101 -13.60 -10.91 12.01
CA ALA A 101 -12.46 -10.44 12.79
C ALA A 101 -11.40 -11.55 12.90
N GLY A 102 -10.14 -11.14 12.95
CA GLY A 102 -9.00 -12.04 12.99
C GLY A 102 -7.93 -11.64 11.98
N ARG A 103 -7.09 -12.62 11.62
CA ARG A 103 -5.98 -12.39 10.69
C ARG A 103 -6.48 -12.30 9.26
N VAL A 104 -5.98 -11.31 8.53
CA VAL A 104 -6.26 -11.10 7.12
C VAL A 104 -4.97 -10.86 6.33
N VAL A 105 -4.96 -11.30 5.08
CA VAL A 105 -4.02 -10.81 4.06
C VAL A 105 -4.72 -9.80 3.16
N VAL A 106 -3.93 -8.90 2.57
CA VAL A 106 -4.43 -7.82 1.72
C VAL A 106 -4.08 -8.09 0.26
N GLU A 107 -5.08 -8.17 -0.62
CA GLU A 107 -4.93 -7.98 -2.06
C GLU A 107 -4.70 -6.48 -2.32
N PRO A 108 -3.46 -6.06 -2.63
CA PRO A 108 -3.08 -4.66 -2.51
C PRO A 108 -3.62 -3.79 -3.64
N VAL A 109 -4.10 -4.34 -4.75
CA VAL A 109 -4.55 -3.58 -5.92
C VAL A 109 -5.72 -2.65 -5.57
N LEU A 110 -5.57 -1.37 -5.92
CA LEU A 110 -6.61 -0.35 -5.76
C LEU A 110 -7.49 -0.27 -7.02
N GLY A 111 -8.28 -1.33 -7.24
CA GLY A 111 -9.14 -1.53 -8.41
C GLY A 111 -10.43 -0.69 -8.43
N CYS A 112 -11.32 -0.96 -9.39
CA CYS A 112 -12.58 -0.22 -9.54
C CYS A 112 -13.46 -0.24 -8.28
N VAL A 113 -13.57 -1.41 -7.61
CA VAL A 113 -14.41 -1.58 -6.42
C VAL A 113 -13.91 -0.73 -5.26
N THR A 114 -12.61 -0.76 -4.96
CA THR A 114 -12.02 0.03 -3.88
C THR A 114 -12.20 1.54 -4.14
N ARG A 115 -12.18 1.93 -5.41
CA ARG A 115 -12.36 3.30 -5.91
C ARG A 115 -13.83 3.75 -6.01
N GLY A 116 -14.79 2.91 -5.64
CA GLY A 116 -16.22 3.21 -5.73
C GLY A 116 -16.72 3.42 -7.17
N ILE A 117 -16.10 2.76 -8.15
CA ILE A 117 -16.45 2.90 -9.58
C ILE A 117 -17.41 1.79 -10.01
N ASP A 118 -18.60 2.18 -10.44
CA ASP A 118 -19.64 1.31 -11.01
C ASP A 118 -20.16 1.88 -12.36
N PRO A 119 -20.28 1.06 -13.42
CA PRO A 119 -19.85 -0.33 -13.51
C PRO A 119 -18.32 -0.46 -13.48
N VAL A 120 -17.80 -1.57 -12.97
CA VAL A 120 -16.36 -1.88 -12.99
C VAL A 120 -15.82 -2.03 -14.43
N CYS A 121 -14.52 -1.86 -14.63
CA CYS A 121 -13.91 -2.07 -15.96
C CYS A 121 -13.91 -3.56 -16.38
N ALA A 122 -13.65 -3.83 -17.65
CA ALA A 122 -13.71 -5.19 -18.21
C ALA A 122 -12.72 -6.15 -17.54
N ALA A 123 -11.51 -5.69 -17.20
CA ALA A 123 -10.54 -6.49 -16.46
C ALA A 123 -11.04 -6.84 -15.05
N CYS A 124 -11.50 -5.85 -14.28
CA CYS A 124 -12.07 -6.08 -12.94
C CYS A 124 -13.30 -6.99 -12.98
N ALA A 125 -14.16 -6.88 -13.99
CA ALA A 125 -15.33 -7.74 -14.15
C ALA A 125 -14.97 -9.23 -14.33
N ARG A 126 -13.75 -9.53 -14.84
CA ARG A 126 -13.22 -10.89 -14.96
C ARG A 126 -12.37 -11.34 -13.77
N GLY A 127 -12.12 -10.47 -12.79
CA GLY A 127 -11.21 -10.73 -11.68
C GLY A 127 -9.73 -10.45 -11.99
N ASP A 128 -9.39 -9.91 -13.17
CA ASP A 128 -8.02 -9.55 -13.55
C ASP A 128 -7.61 -8.22 -12.88
N LEU A 129 -7.59 -8.18 -11.54
CA LEU A 129 -7.46 -6.92 -10.78
C LEU A 129 -6.18 -6.15 -11.14
N GLY A 130 -5.05 -6.84 -11.33
CA GLY A 130 -3.79 -6.23 -11.76
C GLY A 130 -3.83 -5.52 -13.13
N ASN A 131 -4.87 -5.76 -13.92
CA ASN A 131 -5.12 -5.12 -15.22
C ASN A 131 -6.21 -4.04 -15.15
N CYS A 132 -6.57 -3.56 -13.95
CA CYS A 132 -7.57 -2.50 -13.79
C CYS A 132 -7.22 -1.27 -14.65
N GLU A 133 -8.15 -0.86 -15.50
CA GLU A 133 -7.99 0.28 -16.42
C GLU A 133 -8.18 1.64 -15.74
N ARG A 134 -8.53 1.64 -14.43
CA ARG A 134 -9.03 2.83 -13.71
C ARG A 134 -8.32 3.12 -12.39
N ILE A 135 -7.07 2.71 -12.24
CA ILE A 135 -6.23 2.87 -11.02
C ILE A 135 -5.89 4.33 -10.64
N THR A 136 -6.41 5.31 -11.36
CA THR A 136 -6.21 6.74 -11.06
C THR A 136 -7.52 7.54 -10.96
N PHE A 137 -8.67 6.86 -10.98
CA PHE A 137 -10.00 7.48 -10.92
C PHE A 137 -10.70 7.18 -9.59
N GLY A 138 -11.91 7.73 -9.42
CA GLY A 138 -12.78 7.41 -8.29
C GLY A 138 -12.52 8.27 -7.06
N ASN A 139 -12.82 7.72 -5.88
CA ASN A 139 -12.88 8.46 -4.61
C ASN A 139 -11.58 8.48 -3.79
N ILE A 140 -10.50 7.91 -4.31
CA ILE A 140 -9.15 7.96 -3.71
C ILE A 140 -8.13 8.43 -4.76
N SER A 141 -7.02 8.98 -4.29
CA SER A 141 -5.93 9.48 -5.10
C SER A 141 -5.32 8.40 -6.01
N PRO A 142 -4.57 8.81 -7.05
CA PRO A 142 -3.81 7.89 -7.89
C PRO A 142 -2.93 6.96 -7.06
N GLY A 143 -2.97 5.68 -7.39
CA GLY A 143 -2.23 4.65 -6.68
C GLY A 143 -2.48 3.29 -7.30
N LEU A 144 -1.41 2.66 -7.78
CA LEU A 144 -1.39 1.28 -8.28
C LEU A 144 -1.98 0.30 -7.25
N GLN A 145 -1.56 0.46 -6.00
CA GLN A 145 -1.85 -0.44 -4.90
C GLN A 145 -1.70 0.29 -3.55
N SER A 146 -2.25 -0.29 -2.49
CA SER A 146 -1.86 0.05 -1.11
C SER A 146 -0.34 0.02 -1.00
N GLY A 147 0.28 0.95 -0.27
CA GLY A 147 1.73 1.13 -0.29
C GLY A 147 2.24 2.19 -1.28
N PHE A 148 1.40 2.64 -2.23
CA PHE A 148 1.75 3.69 -3.20
C PHE A 148 0.64 4.74 -3.39
N CYS A 149 -0.28 4.85 -2.42
CA CYS A 149 -1.36 5.84 -2.39
C CYS A 149 -1.34 6.64 -1.08
N CYS A 150 -1.49 7.96 -1.16
CA CYS A 150 -1.49 8.83 0.02
C CYS A 150 -2.74 8.68 0.89
N ASP A 151 -3.85 8.22 0.32
CA ASP A 151 -5.14 8.13 1.01
C ASP A 151 -5.33 6.81 1.76
N THR A 152 -4.59 5.76 1.40
CA THR A 152 -4.76 4.42 2.00
C THR A 152 -3.63 4.04 2.95
N GLY A 153 -2.41 4.50 2.67
CA GLY A 153 -1.20 4.03 3.35
C GLY A 153 -0.77 2.62 2.88
N GLY A 154 0.08 1.97 3.67
CA GLY A 154 0.68 0.66 3.41
C GLY A 154 1.22 0.04 4.69
N GLY A 155 1.63 -1.23 4.62
CA GLY A 155 1.90 -2.05 5.81
C GLY A 155 3.12 -1.66 6.64
N TRP A 156 3.98 -0.75 6.16
CA TRP A 156 5.09 -0.22 6.97
C TRP A 156 4.63 0.84 7.98
N SER A 157 3.53 0.55 8.66
CA SER A 157 2.90 1.35 9.70
C SER A 157 2.31 0.45 10.78
N THR A 158 1.97 1.05 11.92
CA THR A 158 1.27 0.34 13.00
C THR A 158 -0.26 0.28 12.80
N SER A 159 -0.78 0.91 11.75
CA SER A 159 -2.19 0.93 11.36
C SER A 159 -2.30 1.39 9.90
N MET A 160 -3.26 0.86 9.16
CA MET A 160 -3.62 1.35 7.83
C MET A 160 -5.08 1.10 7.56
N ILE A 161 -5.58 1.59 6.44
CA ILE A 161 -6.95 1.32 6.01
C ILE A 161 -6.96 0.43 4.76
N ALA A 162 -7.99 -0.39 4.64
CA ALA A 162 -8.21 -1.22 3.46
C ALA A 162 -9.70 -1.28 3.12
N HIS A 163 -10.00 -1.40 1.83
CA HIS A 163 -11.36 -1.70 1.41
C HIS A 163 -11.64 -3.19 1.70
N VAL A 164 -12.84 -3.53 2.14
CA VAL A 164 -13.18 -4.89 2.58
C VAL A 164 -13.03 -5.93 1.47
N SER A 165 -13.18 -5.52 0.20
CA SER A 165 -12.92 -6.38 -0.96
C SER A 165 -11.45 -6.77 -1.16
N GLN A 166 -10.52 -6.13 -0.43
CA GLN A 166 -9.11 -6.45 -0.45
C GLN A 166 -8.74 -7.47 0.63
N LEU A 167 -9.65 -7.74 1.57
CA LEU A 167 -9.34 -8.52 2.77
C LEU A 167 -9.71 -9.99 2.56
N HIS A 168 -8.74 -10.86 2.83
CA HIS A 168 -8.93 -12.31 2.80
C HIS A 168 -8.55 -12.90 4.15
N ALA A 169 -9.48 -13.60 4.78
CA ALA A 169 -9.24 -14.24 6.08
C ALA A 169 -8.14 -15.31 5.97
N VAL A 170 -7.21 -15.30 6.91
CA VAL A 170 -6.12 -16.28 7.01
C VAL A 170 -6.59 -17.44 7.90
N PRO A 171 -6.51 -18.69 7.42
CA PRO A 171 -6.80 -19.86 8.25
C PRO A 171 -6.00 -19.88 9.56
N ALA A 172 -6.61 -20.39 10.64
CA ALA A 172 -5.99 -20.37 11.97
C ALA A 172 -4.71 -21.23 12.06
N ASP A 173 -4.58 -22.23 11.19
CA ASP A 173 -3.46 -23.16 11.12
C ASP A 173 -2.29 -22.66 10.27
N TRP A 174 -2.42 -21.52 9.58
CA TRP A 174 -1.34 -20.91 8.81
C TRP A 174 -0.54 -19.96 9.70
N SER A 175 0.80 -19.91 9.56
CA SER A 175 1.60 -18.88 10.22
C SER A 175 1.45 -17.54 9.49
N ASP A 176 2.03 -16.47 10.04
CA ASP A 176 1.98 -15.17 9.37
C ASP A 176 2.91 -15.16 8.11
N GLU A 177 3.85 -16.10 8.01
CA GLU A 177 4.80 -16.27 6.89
C GLU A 177 4.41 -17.35 5.87
N ALA A 178 3.34 -18.10 6.13
CA ALA A 178 2.94 -19.29 5.35
C ALA A 178 2.25 -18.96 4.03
#